data_AF-A0AAW0ZUI3-F1
#
_entry.id   AF-A0AAW0ZUI3-F1
#
_cell.length_a   1.000
_cell.length_b   1.000
_cell.length_c   1.000
_cell.angle_alpha   90.00
_cell.angle_beta   90.00
_cell.angle_gamma   90.00
#
_symmetry.space_group_name_H-M   'P 1'
#
loop_
_entity.id
_entity.type
_entity.pdbx_description
1 polymer ?
#
loop_
_entity_poly.entity_id
_entity_poly.type
_entity_poly.pdbx_seq_one_letter_code
_entity_poly.pdbx_strand_id
1 'polypeptide(L)'
;MLFLDDARMKNFTSCFKDKKFLAFFFKRLKKNDTGRYVGDFPYVSLCGPERNFVRCDDLPIVFTKIFKKEDSKTSKTENWFGYAYAEELLMVPFQPDKIYMDVQSGRVYHPAPEKAGGIGLVRSKIAIELSPLFSFEKGEEYGPTHIIWEDRKYTLDHKWYKNEELQAVR
;
A
#
# COMPACT_ATOMS: atom_id res chain seq x y z
N MET A 1 4.54 -8.43 -4.47
CA MET A 1 5.15 -8.98 -5.70
C MET A 1 4.05 -9.67 -6.47
N LEU A 2 4.11 -9.71 -7.81
CA LEU A 2 3.05 -10.26 -8.66
C LEU A 2 3.49 -11.61 -9.26
N PHE A 3 2.64 -12.62 -9.16
CA PHE A 3 2.89 -13.98 -9.62
C PHE A 3 1.67 -14.51 -10.38
N LEU A 4 1.87 -15.57 -11.17
CA LEU A 4 0.76 -16.36 -11.71
C LEU A 4 0.21 -17.27 -10.60
N ASP A 5 -1.11 -17.36 -10.48
CA ASP A 5 -1.77 -18.01 -9.33
C ASP A 5 -1.40 -19.49 -9.18
N ASP A 6 -1.47 -20.26 -10.26
CA ASP A 6 -1.17 -21.70 -10.29
C ASP A 6 0.32 -22.04 -10.39
N ALA A 7 1.20 -21.03 -10.43
CA ALA A 7 2.64 -21.29 -10.49
C ALA A 7 3.15 -21.73 -9.12
N ARG A 8 3.72 -22.94 -9.03
CA ARG A 8 4.42 -23.38 -7.81
C ARG A 8 5.67 -22.53 -7.60
N MET A 9 5.55 -21.51 -6.75
CA MET A 9 6.64 -20.60 -6.42
C MET A 9 7.70 -21.33 -5.60
N LYS A 10 8.78 -21.79 -6.25
CA LYS A 10 9.96 -22.35 -5.57
C LYS A 10 10.97 -21.29 -5.13
N ASN A 11 10.86 -20.06 -5.68
CA ASN A 11 11.76 -18.93 -5.45
C ASN A 11 11.21 -17.62 -6.06
N PHE A 12 11.75 -16.47 -5.62
CA PHE A 12 11.41 -15.11 -6.07
C PHE A 12 11.81 -14.79 -7.52
N THR A 13 12.26 -15.76 -8.31
CA THR A 13 12.60 -15.55 -9.74
C THR A 13 11.37 -15.61 -10.63
N SER A 14 10.28 -16.23 -10.17
CA SER A 14 9.03 -16.42 -10.93
C SER A 14 8.07 -15.22 -10.91
N CYS A 15 8.36 -14.16 -10.14
CA CYS A 15 7.53 -12.96 -10.19
C CYS A 15 7.79 -12.11 -11.43
N PHE A 16 6.76 -11.37 -11.83
CA PHE A 16 6.90 -10.24 -12.73
C PHE A 16 7.69 -9.13 -12.05
N LYS A 17 8.73 -8.63 -12.75
CA LYS A 17 9.65 -7.59 -12.25
C LYS A 17 9.76 -6.37 -13.18
N ASP A 18 9.24 -6.45 -14.40
CA ASP A 18 9.30 -5.32 -15.32
C ASP A 18 8.45 -4.15 -14.77
N LYS A 19 9.10 -3.02 -14.51
CA LYS A 19 8.48 -1.88 -13.82
C LYS A 19 7.38 -1.24 -14.65
N LYS A 20 7.52 -1.22 -15.98
CA LYS A 20 6.50 -0.64 -16.88
C LYS A 20 5.25 -1.51 -16.90
N PHE A 21 5.43 -2.84 -16.95
CA PHE A 21 4.35 -3.80 -16.82
C PHE A 21 3.66 -3.69 -15.46
N LEU A 22 4.41 -3.68 -14.35
CA LEU A 22 3.84 -3.50 -13.01
C LEU A 22 3.08 -2.17 -12.90
N ALA A 23 3.66 -1.08 -13.40
CA ALA A 23 2.99 0.22 -13.46
C ALA A 23 1.68 0.16 -14.23
N PHE A 24 1.69 -0.49 -15.41
CA PHE A 24 0.53 -0.69 -16.25
C PHE A 24 -0.55 -1.53 -15.53
N PHE A 25 -0.15 -2.64 -14.92
CA PHE A 25 -1.04 -3.58 -14.24
C PHE A 25 -1.72 -2.93 -13.04
N PHE A 26 -0.95 -2.37 -12.11
CA PHE A 26 -1.50 -1.79 -10.87
C PHE A 26 -2.21 -0.44 -11.11
N LYS A 27 -1.94 0.26 -12.22
CA LYS A 27 -2.78 1.41 -12.65
C LYS A 27 -4.20 1.01 -13.00
N ARG A 28 -4.44 -0.24 -13.39
CA ARG A 28 -5.77 -0.72 -13.81
C ARG A 28 -6.40 -1.70 -12.83
N LEU A 29 -5.65 -2.09 -11.80
CA LEU A 29 -6.17 -2.91 -10.73
C LEU A 29 -7.33 -2.20 -10.04
N LYS A 30 -8.44 -2.91 -9.93
CA LYS A 30 -9.63 -2.47 -9.23
C LYS A 30 -10.34 -3.66 -8.58
N LYS A 31 -11.35 -3.40 -7.75
CA LYS A 31 -12.27 -4.46 -7.29
C LYS A 31 -12.88 -5.25 -8.44
N ASN A 32 -13.05 -6.54 -8.23
CA ASN A 32 -13.66 -7.44 -9.19
C ASN A 32 -15.19 -7.32 -9.12
N ASP A 33 -15.72 -6.50 -10.02
CA ASP A 33 -17.15 -6.28 -10.25
C ASP A 33 -17.68 -7.04 -11.48
N THR A 34 -16.90 -7.99 -12.02
CA THR A 34 -17.20 -8.63 -13.32
C THR A 34 -18.23 -9.76 -13.25
N GLY A 35 -18.60 -10.20 -12.05
CA GLY A 35 -19.44 -11.38 -11.82
C GLY A 35 -18.73 -12.72 -12.04
N ARG A 36 -17.42 -12.72 -12.34
CA ARG A 36 -16.62 -13.94 -12.55
C ARG A 36 -15.57 -14.08 -11.45
N TYR A 37 -15.50 -15.27 -10.84
CA TYR A 37 -14.53 -15.65 -9.81
C TYR A 37 -14.41 -14.67 -8.62
N VAL A 38 -15.46 -13.88 -8.35
CA VAL A 38 -15.41 -12.78 -7.36
C VAL A 38 -15.06 -13.30 -5.95
N GLY A 39 -15.51 -14.50 -5.59
CA GLY A 39 -15.23 -15.10 -4.29
C GLY A 39 -13.76 -15.48 -4.08
N ASP A 40 -13.06 -15.90 -5.14
CA ASP A 40 -11.67 -16.35 -5.06
C ASP A 40 -10.68 -15.23 -5.43
N PHE A 41 -11.10 -14.32 -6.30
CA PHE A 41 -10.30 -13.23 -6.85
C PHE A 41 -11.03 -11.89 -6.69
N PRO A 42 -10.86 -11.21 -5.54
CA PRO A 42 -11.57 -9.97 -5.21
C PRO A 42 -11.14 -8.77 -6.06
N TYR A 43 -10.06 -8.88 -6.85
CA TYR A 43 -9.57 -7.82 -7.70
C TYR A 43 -9.41 -8.27 -9.15
N VAL A 44 -9.43 -7.30 -10.06
CA VAL A 44 -9.21 -7.50 -11.50
C VAL A 44 -8.36 -6.38 -12.07
N SER A 45 -7.44 -6.73 -12.97
CA SER A 45 -6.70 -5.77 -13.80
C SER A 45 -6.96 -6.05 -15.27
N LEU A 46 -7.36 -5.02 -16.03
CA LEU A 46 -7.66 -5.14 -17.45
C LEU A 46 -6.42 -4.78 -18.28
N CYS A 47 -5.94 -5.72 -19.09
CA CYS A 47 -4.74 -5.60 -19.91
C CYS A 47 -5.11 -5.69 -21.40
N GLY A 48 -5.83 -4.66 -21.89
CA GLY A 48 -6.42 -4.72 -23.23
C GLY A 48 -7.60 -5.71 -23.27
N PRO A 49 -7.61 -6.72 -24.16
CA PRO A 49 -8.66 -7.74 -24.18
C PRO A 49 -8.55 -8.74 -23.01
N GLU A 50 -7.39 -8.81 -22.35
CA GLU A 50 -7.10 -9.76 -21.29
C GLU A 50 -7.61 -9.28 -19.93
N ARG A 51 -8.22 -10.19 -19.16
CA ARG A 51 -8.64 -9.96 -17.78
C ARG A 51 -7.75 -10.76 -16.84
N ASN A 52 -7.03 -10.06 -15.97
CA ASN A 52 -6.22 -10.69 -14.93
C ASN A 52 -7.00 -10.65 -13.63
N PHE A 53 -7.48 -11.80 -13.16
CA PHE A 53 -8.10 -11.97 -11.85
C PHE A 53 -7.03 -12.09 -10.78
N VAL A 54 -7.19 -11.38 -9.66
CA VAL A 54 -6.13 -11.19 -8.66
C VAL A 54 -6.67 -11.43 -7.26
N ARG A 55 -5.89 -12.17 -6.48
CA ARG A 55 -6.04 -12.34 -5.04
C ARG A 55 -4.74 -11.99 -4.33
N CYS A 56 -4.83 -11.70 -3.05
CA CYS A 56 -3.71 -11.37 -2.19
C CYS A 56 -4.02 -11.85 -0.76
N ASP A 57 -2.96 -12.04 0.04
CA ASP A 57 -3.12 -12.52 1.42
C ASP A 57 -3.62 -11.42 2.38
N ASP A 58 -3.37 -10.15 2.04
CA ASP A 58 -3.80 -8.98 2.83
C ASP A 58 -4.37 -7.91 1.89
N LEU A 59 -3.54 -6.97 1.42
CA LEU A 59 -3.96 -5.93 0.49
C LEU A 59 -3.18 -5.97 -0.83
N PRO A 60 -3.81 -5.59 -1.96
CA PRO A 60 -3.16 -5.62 -3.26
C PRO A 60 -2.13 -4.50 -3.43
N ILE A 61 -2.30 -3.38 -2.75
CA ILE A 61 -1.36 -2.26 -2.78
C ILE A 61 -0.38 -2.42 -1.63
N VAL A 62 0.91 -2.54 -1.97
CA VAL A 62 2.00 -2.62 -1.00
C VAL A 62 3.01 -1.50 -1.25
N PHE A 63 3.20 -0.62 -0.27
CA PHE A 63 4.22 0.42 -0.27
C PHE A 63 5.60 -0.19 -0.01
N THR A 64 6.53 0.08 -0.92
CA THR A 64 7.84 -0.57 -0.92
C THR A 64 8.98 0.38 -0.62
N LYS A 65 8.77 1.70 -0.76
CA LYS A 65 9.79 2.73 -0.60
C LYS A 65 9.16 4.11 -0.36
N ILE A 66 9.83 4.95 0.42
CA ILE A 66 9.54 6.39 0.53
C ILE A 66 10.55 7.14 -0.33
N PHE A 67 10.08 8.07 -1.15
CA PHE A 67 10.88 8.92 -2.03
C PHE A 67 10.75 10.37 -1.60
N LYS A 68 11.86 11.12 -1.67
CA LYS A 68 11.85 12.58 -1.57
C LYS A 68 11.86 13.16 -2.97
N LYS A 69 10.93 14.04 -3.27
CA LYS A 69 10.85 14.77 -4.53
C LYS A 69 10.96 16.25 -4.25
N GLU A 70 11.85 16.91 -4.97
CA GLU A 70 11.95 18.36 -4.95
C GLU A 70 11.03 18.93 -6.02
N ASP A 71 10.13 19.82 -5.61
CA ASP A 71 9.32 20.58 -6.53
C ASP A 71 10.19 21.66 -7.18
N SER A 72 10.35 21.55 -8.51
CA SER A 72 11.23 22.42 -9.29
C SER A 72 10.78 23.89 -9.36
N LYS A 73 9.57 24.22 -8.92
CA LYS A 73 9.00 25.57 -8.93
C LYS A 73 9.00 26.22 -7.55
N THR A 74 8.87 25.43 -6.49
CA THR A 74 8.70 25.94 -5.10
C THR A 74 9.88 25.62 -4.19
N SER A 75 10.84 24.81 -4.65
CA SER A 75 11.96 24.28 -3.86
C SER A 75 11.52 23.57 -2.58
N LYS A 76 10.26 23.12 -2.52
CA LYS A 76 9.74 22.31 -1.42
C LYS A 76 10.05 20.85 -1.70
N THR A 77 10.53 20.15 -0.66
CA THR A 77 10.68 18.70 -0.70
C THR A 77 9.39 18.05 -0.21
N GLU A 78 8.82 17.16 -1.03
CA GLU A 78 7.66 16.35 -0.68
C GLU A 78 8.06 14.88 -0.57
N ASN A 79 7.46 14.19 0.39
CA ASN A 79 7.64 12.75 0.59
C ASN A 79 6.53 11.99 -0.13
N TRP A 80 6.89 10.90 -0.81
CA TRP A 80 5.98 10.10 -1.62
C TRP A 80 6.18 8.62 -1.33
N PHE A 81 5.09 7.88 -1.16
CA PHE A 81 5.12 6.42 -1.07
C PHE A 81 5.07 5.82 -2.47
N GLY A 82 6.11 5.07 -2.84
CA GLY A 82 6.07 4.23 -4.04
C GLY A 82 5.57 2.82 -3.73
N TYR A 83 4.76 2.26 -4.63
CA TYR A 83 4.09 0.98 -4.42
C TYR A 83 4.27 -0.02 -5.57
N ALA A 84 3.92 -1.27 -5.27
CA ALA A 84 3.87 -2.38 -6.23
C ALA A 84 5.18 -2.64 -6.99
N TYR A 85 6.33 -2.25 -6.42
CA TYR A 85 7.66 -2.37 -7.06
C TYR A 85 7.79 -1.68 -8.43
N ALA A 86 6.85 -0.79 -8.77
CA ALA A 86 6.94 0.06 -9.95
C ALA A 86 7.66 1.40 -9.67
N GLU A 87 8.16 1.56 -8.44
CA GLU A 87 8.99 2.68 -8.00
C GLU A 87 8.32 4.03 -8.29
N GLU A 88 9.01 4.94 -8.98
CA GLU A 88 8.51 6.29 -9.25
C GLU A 88 7.37 6.34 -10.29
N LEU A 89 7.04 5.21 -10.93
CA LEU A 89 5.90 5.14 -11.87
C LEU A 89 4.56 5.08 -11.15
N LEU A 90 4.56 4.66 -9.87
CA LEU A 90 3.40 4.46 -9.03
C LEU A 90 3.68 5.00 -7.63
N MET A 91 3.20 6.21 -7.36
CA MET A 91 3.32 6.83 -6.05
C MET A 91 2.03 7.48 -5.59
N VAL A 92 1.92 7.64 -4.28
CA VAL A 92 0.93 8.48 -3.60
C VAL A 92 1.65 9.41 -2.62
N PRO A 93 1.11 10.59 -2.30
CA PRO A 93 1.70 11.46 -1.29
C PRO A 93 1.84 10.73 0.04
N PHE A 94 3.00 10.87 0.70
CA PHE A 94 3.21 10.34 2.04
C PHE A 94 2.55 11.28 3.06
N GLN A 95 1.56 10.78 3.80
CA GLN A 95 0.85 11.51 4.84
C GLN A 95 1.20 10.90 6.20
N PRO A 96 2.14 11.49 6.96
CA PRO A 96 2.61 10.91 8.22
C PRO A 96 1.49 10.72 9.24
N ASP A 97 0.56 11.67 9.32
CA ASP A 97 -0.62 11.62 10.19
C ASP A 97 -1.62 10.51 9.81
N LYS A 98 -1.52 9.95 8.61
CA LYS A 98 -2.39 8.87 8.12
C LYS A 98 -1.75 7.50 8.20
N ILE A 99 -0.64 7.34 8.92
CA ILE A 99 -0.11 6.00 9.23
C ILE A 99 -1.01 5.33 10.27
N TYR A 100 -1.41 4.09 9.98
CA TYR A 100 -2.17 3.25 10.90
C TYR A 100 -1.37 1.98 11.19
N MET A 101 -1.27 1.57 12.45
CA MET A 101 -0.69 0.29 12.84
C MET A 101 -1.78 -0.58 13.46
N ASP A 102 -1.99 -1.76 12.89
CA ASP A 102 -2.82 -2.78 13.52
C ASP A 102 -2.05 -3.40 14.68
N VAL A 103 -2.61 -3.28 15.90
CA VAL A 103 -1.94 -3.70 17.14
C VAL A 103 -1.83 -5.22 17.28
N GLN A 104 -2.70 -5.98 16.61
CA GLN A 104 -2.71 -7.44 16.72
C GLN A 104 -1.63 -8.08 15.86
N SER A 105 -1.49 -7.60 14.62
CA SER A 105 -0.54 -8.14 13.63
C SER A 105 0.77 -7.36 13.55
N GLY A 106 0.81 -6.13 14.07
CA GLY A 106 1.92 -5.19 13.90
C GLY A 106 2.05 -4.64 12.47
N ARG A 107 1.07 -4.92 11.59
CA ARG A 107 1.08 -4.42 10.21
C ARG A 107 0.79 -2.93 10.18
N VAL A 108 1.45 -2.24 9.27
CA VAL A 108 1.31 -0.80 9.08
C VAL A 108 0.62 -0.53 7.76
N TYR A 109 -0.30 0.41 7.75
CA TYR A 109 -1.17 0.76 6.62
C TYR A 109 -1.16 2.27 6.37
N HIS A 110 -1.49 2.65 5.14
CA HIS A 110 -1.59 4.04 4.70
C HIS A 110 -2.62 4.17 3.55
N PRO A 111 -3.23 5.35 3.33
CA PRO A 111 -4.09 5.59 2.18
C PRO A 111 -3.43 5.28 0.84
N ALA A 112 -4.22 4.75 -0.08
CA ALA A 112 -3.85 4.22 -1.38
C ALA A 112 -4.96 4.54 -2.41
N PRO A 113 -4.80 4.17 -3.70
CA PRO A 113 -5.82 4.46 -4.70
C PRO A 113 -7.17 3.77 -4.41
N GLU A 114 -8.24 4.56 -4.33
CA GLU A 114 -9.64 4.13 -4.09
C GLU A 114 -10.09 2.94 -4.94
N LYS A 115 -9.74 2.95 -6.23
CA LYS A 115 -10.10 1.86 -7.16
C LYS A 115 -9.70 0.47 -6.66
N ALA A 116 -8.60 0.37 -5.92
CA ALA A 116 -8.03 -0.87 -5.40
C ALA A 116 -8.38 -1.10 -3.92
N GLY A 117 -9.35 -0.35 -3.37
CA GLY A 117 -9.83 -0.50 -1.99
C GLY A 117 -9.45 0.65 -1.05
N GLY A 118 -8.79 1.71 -1.54
CA GLY A 118 -8.48 2.90 -0.74
C GLY A 118 -7.30 2.72 0.22
N ILE A 119 -6.98 1.50 0.63
CA ILE A 119 -5.94 1.21 1.62
C ILE A 119 -4.75 0.43 1.03
N GLY A 120 -3.55 0.68 1.55
CA GLY A 120 -2.33 -0.06 1.19
C GLY A 120 -1.51 -0.48 2.40
N LEU A 121 -0.88 -1.65 2.28
CA LEU A 121 0.01 -2.23 3.28
C LEU A 121 1.42 -1.63 3.13
N VAL A 122 2.05 -1.24 4.23
CA VAL A 122 3.45 -0.84 4.27
C VAL A 122 4.32 -2.08 4.45
N ARG A 123 5.26 -2.31 3.52
CA ARG A 123 6.16 -3.47 3.58
C ARG A 123 6.97 -3.45 4.88
N SER A 124 7.18 -4.62 5.49
CA SER A 124 7.85 -4.78 6.79
C SER A 124 9.17 -4.01 6.92
N LYS A 125 9.99 -3.97 5.87
CA LYS A 125 11.23 -3.17 5.88
C LYS A 125 10.96 -1.70 6.21
N ILE A 126 9.97 -1.10 5.54
CA ILE A 126 9.61 0.31 5.77
C ILE A 126 8.89 0.47 7.12
N ALA A 127 8.04 -0.47 7.51
CA ALA A 127 7.39 -0.44 8.81
C ALA A 127 8.42 -0.45 9.96
N ILE A 128 9.49 -1.26 9.84
CA ILE A 128 10.61 -1.28 10.80
C ILE A 128 11.37 0.05 10.79
N GLU A 129 11.59 0.66 9.61
CA GLU A 129 12.23 1.98 9.50
C GLU A 129 11.38 3.09 10.15
N LEU A 130 10.05 2.98 10.11
CA LEU A 130 9.12 3.91 10.77
C LEU A 130 8.99 3.65 12.27
N SER A 131 9.26 2.43 12.75
CA SER A 131 9.02 2.03 14.14
C SER A 131 9.67 2.95 15.19
N PRO A 132 10.94 3.39 15.04
CA PRO A 132 11.57 4.28 16.03
C PRO A 132 10.98 5.70 16.05
N LEU A 133 10.19 6.06 15.03
CA LEU A 133 9.57 7.37 14.89
C LEU A 133 8.20 7.43 15.58
N PHE A 134 7.66 6.29 16.01
CA PHE A 134 6.37 6.24 16.68
C PHE A 134 6.46 6.57 18.17
N SER A 135 5.39 7.18 18.69
CA SER A 135 5.21 7.45 20.11
C SER A 135 3.92 6.84 20.64
N PHE A 136 4.04 6.08 21.72
CA PHE A 136 2.98 5.27 22.33
C PHE A 136 2.53 5.88 23.67
N GLU A 137 2.03 7.12 23.65
CA GLU A 137 1.66 7.85 24.87
C GLU A 137 0.54 7.16 25.68
N LYS A 138 -0.24 6.28 25.07
CA LYS A 138 -1.31 5.52 25.71
C LYS A 138 -0.91 4.10 26.13
N GLY A 139 0.32 3.68 25.88
CA GLY A 139 0.77 2.28 26.01
C GLY A 139 0.88 1.59 24.65
N GLU A 140 1.75 0.58 24.56
CA GLU A 140 2.03 -0.16 23.31
C GLU A 140 0.81 -0.98 22.84
N GLU A 141 -0.03 -1.42 23.77
CA GLU A 141 -1.23 -2.20 23.52
C GLU A 141 -2.32 -1.44 22.75
N TYR A 142 -2.26 -0.11 22.73
CA TYR A 142 -3.20 0.76 21.99
C TYR A 142 -2.63 1.28 20.67
N GLY A 143 -1.40 0.88 20.32
CA GLY A 143 -0.72 1.34 19.12
C GLY A 143 -0.20 2.79 19.23
N PRO A 144 0.48 3.26 18.18
CA PRO A 144 1.10 4.58 18.20
C PRO A 144 0.05 5.68 18.16
N THR A 145 0.30 6.74 18.93
CA THR A 145 -0.55 7.94 18.98
C THR A 145 -0.02 9.05 18.08
N HIS A 146 1.30 9.06 17.87
CA HIS A 146 2.01 10.06 17.10
C HIS A 146 3.14 9.43 16.29
N ILE A 147 3.56 10.13 15.24
CA ILE A 147 4.80 9.86 14.51
C ILE A 147 5.63 11.15 14.44
N ILE A 148 6.94 11.02 14.63
CA ILE A 148 7.91 12.09 14.41
C ILE A 148 8.48 11.93 13.00
N TRP A 149 8.18 12.86 12.11
CA TRP A 149 8.66 12.83 10.73
C TRP A 149 9.29 14.17 10.36
N GLU A 150 10.56 14.15 9.92
CA GLU A 150 11.33 15.35 9.57
C GLU A 150 11.25 16.43 10.67
N ASP A 151 11.57 16.02 11.91
CA ASP A 151 11.58 16.86 13.12
C ASP A 151 10.23 17.49 13.50
N ARG A 152 9.13 17.01 12.90
CA ARG A 152 7.77 17.44 13.23
C ARG A 152 6.98 16.28 13.83
N LYS A 153 6.26 16.56 14.91
CA LYS A 153 5.34 15.62 15.55
C LYS A 153 3.96 15.71 14.88
N TYR A 154 3.46 14.58 14.39
CA TYR A 154 2.13 14.43 13.81
C TYR A 154 1.28 13.55 14.72
N THR A 155 0.06 13.98 15.04
CA THR A 155 -0.94 13.14 15.70
C THR A 155 -1.56 12.22 14.66
N LEU A 156 -1.59 10.93 14.95
CA LEU A 156 -2.15 9.95 14.01
C LEU A 156 -3.68 10.03 13.99
N ASP A 157 -4.24 10.19 12.80
CA ASP A 157 -5.67 10.12 12.54
C ASP A 157 -6.02 8.71 12.06
N HIS A 158 -6.83 7.99 12.83
CA HIS A 158 -7.29 6.64 12.49
C HIS A 158 -8.70 6.60 11.90
N LYS A 159 -9.37 7.75 11.71
CA LYS A 159 -10.75 7.80 11.21
C LYS A 159 -10.86 7.34 9.76
N TRP A 160 -9.85 7.60 8.93
CA TRP A 160 -9.84 7.19 7.52
C TRP A 160 -9.84 5.66 7.39
N TYR A 161 -9.09 4.95 8.24
CA TYR A 161 -8.92 3.50 8.16
C TYR A 161 -10.25 2.75 8.27
N LYS A 162 -11.11 3.12 9.23
CA LYS A 162 -12.42 2.46 9.42
C LYS A 162 -13.33 2.58 8.20
N ASN A 163 -13.25 3.69 7.47
CA ASN A 163 -14.05 3.90 6.26
C ASN A 163 -13.56 3.03 5.10
N GLU A 164 -12.25 2.82 4.99
CA GLU A 164 -11.63 2.05 3.91
C GLU A 164 -11.60 0.54 4.19
N GLU A 165 -11.43 0.11 5.45
CA GLU A 165 -11.50 -1.30 5.86
C GLU A 165 -12.87 -1.91 5.52
N LEU A 166 -13.95 -1.17 5.79
CA LEU A 166 -15.32 -1.56 5.41
C LEU A 166 -15.48 -1.73 3.89
N GLN A 167 -14.66 -1.05 3.10
CA GLN A 167 -14.62 -1.22 1.65
C GLN A 167 -13.69 -2.35 1.24
N ALA A 168 -12.56 -2.60 1.90
CA ALA A 168 -11.65 -3.67 1.51
C ALA A 168 -12.22 -5.09 1.76
N VAL A 169 -13.10 -5.25 2.75
CA VAL A 169 -13.65 -6.56 3.21
C VAL A 169 -15.01 -6.91 2.57
N ARG A 170 -15.49 -6.15 1.58
CA ARG A 170 -16.75 -6.41 0.84
C ARG A 170 -16.57 -6.36 -0.66
#